data_AF-A0A830FLH8-F1
#
_entry.id   AF-A0A830FLH8-F1
#
_cell.length_a   1.000
_cell.length_b   1.000
_cell.length_c   1.000
_cell.angle_alpha   90.00
_cell.angle_beta   90.00
_cell.angle_gamma   90.00
#
_symmetry.space_group_name_H-M   'P 1'
#
loop_
_entity.id
_entity.type
_entity.pdbx_description
1 polymer ?
#
loop_
_entity_poly.entity_id
_entity_poly.type
_entity_poly.pdbx_seq_one_letter_code
_entity_poly.pdbx_strand_id
1 'polypeptide(L)'
;MTAREDLGTFELAENPDARRSFPTRILSQLDGLRWSLWLLWRSIRSRPIPATAAITILLVGAFGGAILPVSGTVLTGLVLLGALLLLAFGRAGPA
;
A
#
# COMPACT_ATOMS: atom_id res chain seq x y z
N MET A 1 13.79 -25.69 1.64
CA MET A 1 13.04 -25.45 0.38
C MET A 1 12.66 -26.82 -0.15
N THR A 2 11.37 -27.18 -0.15
CA THR A 2 10.89 -28.40 -0.78
C THR A 2 10.82 -28.19 -2.30
N ALA A 3 11.31 -29.18 -3.06
CA ALA A 3 11.27 -29.13 -4.51
C ALA A 3 9.81 -29.24 -4.99
N ARG A 4 9.44 -28.51 -6.05
CA ARG A 4 8.04 -28.40 -6.51
C ARG A 4 7.43 -29.76 -6.90
N GLU A 5 8.28 -30.72 -7.26
CA GLU A 5 7.93 -32.10 -7.58
C GLU A 5 7.42 -32.91 -6.37
N ASP A 6 7.86 -32.63 -5.14
CA ASP A 6 7.35 -33.28 -3.92
C ASP A 6 5.90 -32.85 -3.59
N LEU A 7 5.43 -31.72 -4.15
CA LEU A 7 4.07 -31.24 -3.93
C LEU A 7 3.03 -31.96 -4.79
N GLY A 8 3.47 -32.67 -5.85
CA GLY A 8 2.59 -33.42 -6.75
C GLY A 8 2.08 -34.75 -6.18
N THR A 9 2.67 -35.22 -5.08
CA THR A 9 2.30 -36.49 -4.42
C THR A 9 1.17 -36.31 -3.39
N PHE A 10 0.79 -35.07 -3.07
CA PHE A 10 -0.34 -34.79 -2.18
C PHE A 10 -1.67 -34.91 -2.93
N GLU A 11 -2.67 -35.47 -2.26
CA GLU A 11 -4.04 -35.50 -2.76
C GLU A 11 -4.54 -34.06 -2.95
N LEU A 12 -5.14 -33.78 -4.11
CA LEU A 12 -5.62 -32.44 -4.45
C LEU A 12 -6.82 -32.09 -3.55
N ALA A 13 -6.59 -31.35 -2.47
CA ALA A 13 -7.67 -30.89 -1.60
C ALA A 13 -8.52 -29.82 -2.31
N GLU A 14 -9.84 -29.95 -2.22
CA GLU A 14 -10.79 -28.93 -2.67
C GLU A 14 -10.47 -27.61 -1.96
N ASN A 15 -10.25 -26.53 -2.73
CA ASN A 15 -9.95 -25.22 -2.15
C ASN A 15 -11.20 -24.67 -1.44
N PRO A 16 -11.19 -24.50 -0.10
CA PRO A 16 -12.33 -23.96 0.63
C PRO A 16 -12.65 -22.51 0.21
N ASP A 17 -11.69 -21.79 -0.38
CA ASP A 17 -11.88 -20.42 -0.87
C ASP A 17 -12.69 -20.35 -2.16
N ALA A 18 -12.82 -21.46 -2.90
CA ALA A 18 -13.62 -21.52 -4.12
C ALA A 18 -15.11 -21.23 -3.86
N ARG A 19 -15.58 -21.48 -2.62
CA ARG A 19 -16.98 -21.26 -2.21
C ARG A 19 -17.17 -20.00 -1.36
N ARG A 20 -16.22 -19.07 -1.35
CA ARG A 20 -16.40 -17.80 -0.60
C ARG A 20 -17.52 -16.97 -1.21
N SER A 21 -18.49 -16.62 -0.36
CA SER A 21 -19.56 -15.70 -0.70
C SER A 21 -19.02 -14.30 -1.05
N PHE A 22 -19.74 -13.58 -1.91
CA PHE A 22 -19.41 -12.21 -2.29
C PHE A 22 -19.22 -11.25 -1.08
N PRO A 23 -20.10 -11.23 -0.05
CA PRO A 23 -19.89 -10.36 1.11
C PRO A 23 -18.64 -10.74 1.92
N THR A 24 -18.31 -12.02 2.04
CA THR A 24 -17.05 -12.45 2.70
C THR A 24 -15.81 -11.93 1.96
N ARG A 25 -15.86 -11.83 0.63
CA ARG A 25 -14.76 -11.23 -0.15
C ARG A 25 -14.60 -9.75 0.17
N ILE A 26 -15.69 -8.98 0.22
CA ILE A 26 -15.65 -7.56 0.57
C ILE A 26 -15.08 -7.36 1.98
N LEU A 27 -15.56 -8.12 2.95
CA LEU A 27 -15.05 -8.06 4.33
C LEU A 27 -13.55 -8.38 4.39
N SER A 28 -13.09 -9.39 3.65
CA SER A 28 -11.66 -9.73 3.58
C SER A 28 -10.81 -8.62 2.95
N GLN A 29 -11.35 -7.88 1.97
CA GLN A 29 -10.66 -6.72 1.38
C GLN A 29 -10.57 -5.56 2.36
N LEU A 30 -11.64 -5.30 3.14
CA LEU A 30 -11.64 -4.27 4.18
C LEU A 30 -10.64 -4.62 5.30
N ASP A 31 -10.57 -5.89 5.70
CA ASP A 31 -9.55 -6.34 6.64
C ASP A 31 -8.13 -6.17 6.08
N GLY A 32 -7.94 -6.49 4.80
CA GLY A 32 -6.67 -6.25 4.10
C GLY A 32 -6.30 -4.76 4.04
N LEU A 33 -7.28 -3.88 3.78
CA LEU A 33 -7.09 -2.43 3.79
C LEU A 33 -6.73 -1.94 5.20
N ARG A 34 -7.44 -2.41 6.24
CA ARG A 34 -7.15 -2.09 7.64
C ARG A 34 -5.73 -2.48 8.01
N TRP A 35 -5.30 -3.69 7.64
CA TRP A 35 -3.94 -4.15 7.88
C TRP A 35 -2.90 -3.34 7.12
N SER A 36 -3.17 -3.02 5.86
CA SER A 36 -2.29 -2.17 5.04
C SER A 36 -2.11 -0.80 5.66
N LEU A 37 -3.19 -0.18 6.13
CA LEU A 37 -3.15 1.12 6.79
C LEU A 37 -2.42 1.07 8.14
N TRP A 38 -2.62 -0.01 8.91
CA TRP A 38 -1.91 -0.21 10.16
C TRP A 38 -0.39 -0.40 9.97
N LEU A 39 0.01 -1.14 8.94
CA LEU A 39 1.42 -1.32 8.56
C LEU A 39 2.03 -0.01 8.07
N LEU A 40 1.29 0.76 7.26
CA LEU A 40 1.70 2.09 6.82
C LEU A 40 1.92 3.00 8.02
N TRP A 41 0.99 3.03 8.97
CA TRP A 41 1.12 3.80 10.21
C TRP A 41 2.36 3.42 11.01
N ARG A 42 2.62 2.11 11.16
CA ARG A 42 3.82 1.62 11.84
C ARG A 42 5.11 2.03 11.10
N SER A 43 5.10 2.02 9.77
CA SER A 43 6.22 2.49 8.96
C SER A 43 6.45 4.00 9.05
N ILE A 44 5.38 4.79 9.15
CA ILE A 44 5.49 6.24 9.39
C ILE A 44 6.16 6.47 10.75
N ARG A 45 5.78 5.71 11.77
CA ARG A 45 6.31 5.85 13.12
C ARG A 45 7.79 5.43 13.25
N SER A 46 8.27 4.51 12.42
CA SER A 46 9.68 4.10 12.42
C SER A 46 10.59 5.09 11.69
N ARG A 47 10.06 5.86 10.74
CA ARG A 47 10.81 6.86 9.96
C ARG A 47 10.01 8.16 9.82
N PRO A 48 9.83 8.91 10.93
CA PRO A 48 8.89 10.04 10.97
C PRO A 48 9.27 11.15 9.99
N ILE A 49 10.55 11.55 9.94
CA ILE A 49 11.00 12.64 9.08
C ILE A 49 10.72 12.37 7.58
N PRO A 50 11.21 11.27 6.98
CA PRO A 50 10.99 11.03 5.55
C PRO A 50 9.52 10.70 5.22
N ALA A 51 8.78 10.08 6.15
CA ALA A 51 7.37 9.81 5.96
C ALA A 51 6.54 11.11 5.98
N THR A 52 6.79 12.00 6.93
CA THR A 52 6.15 13.32 6.98
C THR A 52 6.47 14.12 5.72
N ALA A 53 7.72 14.11 5.24
CA ALA A 53 8.09 14.77 3.98
C ALA A 53 7.29 14.24 2.79
N ALA A 54 7.13 12.91 2.66
CA ALA A 54 6.34 12.31 1.59
C ALA A 54 4.86 12.68 1.66
N ILE A 55 4.27 12.69 2.86
CA ILE A 55 2.89 13.15 3.09
C ILE A 55 2.75 14.63 2.70
N THR A 56 3.68 15.48 3.12
CA THR A 56 3.67 16.90 2.77
C THR A 56 3.75 17.11 1.27
N ILE A 57 4.66 16.42 0.57
CA ILE A 57 4.79 16.50 -0.90
C ILE A 57 3.47 16.11 -1.57
N LEU A 58 2.84 15.00 -1.13
CA LEU A 58 1.56 14.55 -1.64
C LEU A 58 0.45 15.61 -1.43
N LEU A 59 0.35 16.14 -0.22
CA LEU A 59 -0.66 17.15 0.13
C LEU A 59 -0.46 18.46 -0.63
N VAL A 60 0.78 18.92 -0.77
CA VAL A 60 1.10 20.12 -1.57
C VAL A 60 0.74 19.90 -3.03
N GLY A 61 1.02 18.73 -3.60
CA GLY A 61 0.57 18.41 -4.96
C GLY A 61 -0.95 18.40 -5.11
N ALA A 62 -1.66 17.80 -4.16
CA ALA A 62 -3.12 17.62 -4.25
C ALA A 62 -3.90 18.92 -3.98
N PHE A 63 -3.44 19.75 -3.06
CA PHE A 63 -4.17 20.94 -2.58
C PHE A 63 -3.49 22.27 -2.93
N GLY A 64 -2.25 22.23 -3.43
CA GLY A 64 -1.46 23.43 -3.70
C GLY A 64 -1.94 24.25 -4.89
N GLY A 65 -2.86 23.76 -5.72
CA GLY A 65 -3.34 24.47 -6.92
C GLY A 65 -4.01 25.81 -6.65
N ALA A 66 -4.61 25.99 -5.47
CA ALA A 66 -5.22 27.27 -5.08
C ALA A 66 -4.25 28.22 -4.36
N ILE A 67 -3.07 27.75 -3.96
CA ILE A 67 -2.18 28.44 -3.02
C ILE A 67 -0.82 28.74 -3.66
N LEU A 68 -0.25 27.80 -4.41
CA LEU A 68 1.05 27.94 -5.05
C LEU A 68 0.87 28.41 -6.49
N PRO A 69 1.62 29.44 -6.94
CA PRO A 69 1.64 29.89 -8.33
C PRO A 69 2.51 28.96 -9.18
N VAL A 70 2.13 27.68 -9.26
CA VAL A 70 2.85 26.64 -10.01
C VAL A 70 1.92 25.98 -11.03
N SER A 71 2.48 25.42 -12.09
CA SER A 71 1.69 24.77 -13.13
C SER A 71 1.01 23.48 -12.62
N GLY A 72 -0.13 23.13 -13.22
CA GLY A 72 -0.83 21.89 -12.91
C GLY A 72 0.03 20.63 -13.12
N THR A 73 0.96 20.67 -14.07
CA THR A 73 1.93 19.59 -14.32
C THR A 73 2.86 19.38 -13.12
N VAL A 74 3.34 20.47 -12.50
CA VAL A 74 4.21 20.38 -11.31
C VAL A 74 3.45 19.79 -10.14
N LEU A 75 2.21 20.24 -9.91
CA LEU A 75 1.35 19.71 -8.85
C LEU A 75 1.05 18.22 -9.04
N THR A 76 0.76 17.82 -10.28
CA THR A 76 0.56 16.41 -10.64
C THR A 76 1.83 15.60 -10.38
N GLY A 77 3.00 16.15 -10.73
CA GLY A 77 4.29 15.55 -10.41
C GLY A 77 4.52 15.37 -8.91
N LEU A 78 4.17 16.36 -8.09
CA LEU A 78 4.24 16.27 -6.63
C LEU A 78 3.30 15.19 -6.08
N VAL A 79 2.07 15.08 -6.60
CA VAL A 79 1.14 14.01 -6.20
C VAL A 79 1.74 12.64 -6.47
N LEU A 80 2.23 12.42 -7.69
CA LEU A 80 2.83 11.14 -8.09
C LEU A 80 4.09 10.83 -7.26
N LEU A 81 4.95 11.82 -7.05
CA LEU A 81 6.16 11.67 -6.25
C LEU A 81 5.85 11.32 -4.80
N GLY A 82 4.94 12.05 -4.16
CA GLY A 82 4.52 11.78 -2.78
C GLY A 82 3.91 10.38 -2.62
N ALA A 83 3.07 9.96 -3.58
CA ALA A 83 2.47 8.63 -3.58
C ALA A 83 3.53 7.51 -3.74
N LEU A 84 4.49 7.69 -4.65
CA LEU A 84 5.59 6.74 -4.86
C LEU A 84 6.50 6.63 -3.62
N LEU A 85 6.81 7.76 -2.97
CA LEU A 85 7.59 7.78 -1.74
C LEU A 85 6.88 7.01 -0.61
N LEU A 86 5.58 7.26 -0.43
CA LEU A 86 4.77 6.52 0.56
C LEU A 86 4.72 5.02 0.27
N LEU A 87 4.58 4.65 -1.00
CA LEU A 87 4.61 3.24 -1.42
C LEU A 87 5.97 2.59 -1.14
N ALA A 88 7.06 3.31 -1.42
CA ALA A 88 8.42 2.84 -1.15
C ALA A 88 8.65 2.63 0.36
N PHE A 89 8.16 3.53 1.21
CA PHE A 89 8.24 3.36 2.66
C PHE A 89 7.38 2.20 3.17
N GLY A 90 6.16 2.02 2.65
CA GLY A 90 5.32 0.89 3.00
C GLY A 90 5.90 -0.48 2.60
N ARG A 91 6.75 -0.52 1.55
CA ARG A 91 7.45 -1.74 1.11
C ARG A 91 8.79 -1.97 1.80
N ALA A 92 9.47 -0.92 2.21
CA ALA A 92 10.66 -1.01 3.03
C ALA A 92 10.25 -1.36 4.46
N GLY A 93 10.11 -2.67 4.74
CA GLY A 93 9.85 -3.17 6.09
C GLY A 93 10.88 -2.65 7.12
N PRO A 94 10.58 -2.77 8.43
CA PRO A 94 11.50 -2.33 9.47
C PRO A 94 12.88 -2.97 9.24
N ALA A 95 13.92 -2.13 9.24
CA ALA A 95 15.31 -2.56 9.17
C ALA A 95 15.70 -3.35 10.42
#